data_AF-A0A7S2I0I2-F1
#
_entry.id   AF-A0A7S2I0I2-F1
#
_cell.length_a   1.000
_cell.length_b   1.000
_cell.length_c   1.000
_cell.angle_alpha   90.00
_cell.angle_beta   90.00
_cell.angle_gamma   90.00
#
_symmetry.space_group_name_H-M   'P 1'
#
loop_
_entity.id
_entity.type
_entity.pdbx_description
1 polymer ?
#
loop_
_entity_poly.entity_id
_entity_poly.type
_entity_poly.pdbx_seq_one_letter_code
_entity_poly.pdbx_strand_id
1 'polypeptide(L)'
;ALFTREDFEDRDAKVKSILFALCHFHSLMLERKKFGPMGYNMKYPFSAGDLRDSAQVLYNYLEGSSSVKIPWDDLRYIFGEIMYGGHIVDDWDRRMCEKYLNYFMKDELLDELEMVPYADGKLSWMSPQPGPHERYLEHIETMPPESPLFF
;
A
#
# COMPACT_ATOMS: atom_id res chain seq x y z
N ALA A 1 -5.39 -15.24 4.16
CA ALA A 1 -4.70 -14.04 3.64
C ALA A 1 -4.36 -14.26 2.16
N LEU A 2 -4.31 -13.20 1.34
CA LEU A 2 -3.96 -13.31 -0.08
C LEU A 2 -2.51 -13.77 -0.30
N PHE A 3 -1.63 -13.39 0.61
CA PHE A 3 -0.23 -13.81 0.64
C PHE A 3 -0.06 -14.88 1.70
N THR A 4 0.57 -15.99 1.33
CA THR A 4 0.89 -17.07 2.27
C THR A 4 2.21 -16.79 2.96
N ARG A 5 2.48 -17.52 4.05
CA ARG A 5 3.79 -17.48 4.71
C ARG A 5 4.93 -17.78 3.75
N GLU A 6 4.74 -18.76 2.86
CA GLU A 6 5.75 -19.19 1.89
C GLU A 6 6.07 -18.10 0.86
N ASP A 7 5.06 -17.31 0.45
CA ASP A 7 5.26 -16.17 -0.47
C ASP A 7 6.10 -15.04 0.15
N PHE A 8 6.15 -15.01 1.48
CA PHE A 8 6.60 -13.88 2.29
C PHE A 8 7.93 -14.13 3.01
N GLU A 9 8.13 -15.31 3.59
CA GLU A 9 9.17 -15.58 4.60
C GLU A 9 10.59 -15.31 4.09
N ASP A 10 10.91 -15.75 2.88
CA ASP A 10 12.27 -15.69 2.31
C ASP A 10 12.54 -14.41 1.49
N ARG A 11 11.61 -13.44 1.52
CA ARG A 11 11.76 -12.18 0.77
C ARG A 11 12.72 -11.21 1.47
N ASP A 12 13.39 -10.38 0.66
CA ASP A 12 14.23 -9.29 1.14
C ASP A 12 13.43 -8.31 2.02
N ALA A 13 14.10 -7.71 3.01
CA ALA A 13 13.48 -6.78 3.95
C ALA A 13 12.74 -5.63 3.24
N LYS A 14 13.31 -5.10 2.14
CA LYS A 14 12.70 -4.02 1.35
C LYS A 14 11.41 -4.47 0.68
N VAL A 15 11.40 -5.68 0.13
CA VAL A 15 10.21 -6.28 -0.49
C VAL A 15 9.10 -6.42 0.55
N LYS A 16 9.45 -6.88 1.76
CA LYS A 16 8.49 -7.04 2.86
C LYS A 16 7.89 -5.70 3.29
N SER A 17 8.70 -4.64 3.46
CA SER A 17 8.20 -3.30 3.79
C SER A 17 7.26 -2.74 2.72
N ILE A 18 7.65 -2.85 1.44
CA ILE A 18 6.85 -2.35 0.32
C ILE A 18 5.55 -3.14 0.16
N LEU A 19 5.60 -4.46 0.32
CA LEU A 19 4.41 -5.30 0.26
C LEU A 19 3.41 -4.94 1.36
N PHE A 20 3.88 -4.70 2.59
CA PHE A 20 3.00 -4.25 3.67
C PHE A 20 2.33 -2.91 3.35
N ALA A 21 3.09 -1.93 2.87
CA ALA A 21 2.53 -0.64 2.47
C ALA A 21 1.56 -0.77 1.30
N LEU A 22 1.82 -1.67 0.35
CA LEU A 22 0.93 -1.96 -0.78
C LEU A 22 -0.39 -2.60 -0.30
N CYS A 23 -0.33 -3.51 0.66
CA CYS A 23 -1.52 -4.08 1.31
C CYS A 23 -2.33 -2.98 2.03
N HIS A 24 -1.66 -2.10 2.77
CA HIS A 24 -2.32 -0.98 3.44
C HIS A 24 -2.98 -0.02 2.45
N PHE A 25 -2.24 0.37 1.40
CA PHE A 25 -2.76 1.18 0.29
C PHE A 25 -3.99 0.53 -0.36
N HIS A 26 -3.95 -0.78 -0.63
CA HIS A 26 -5.09 -1.52 -1.19
C HIS A 26 -6.31 -1.44 -0.27
N SER A 27 -6.12 -1.65 1.04
CA SER A 27 -7.18 -1.51 2.03
C SER A 27 -7.78 -0.11 2.04
N LEU A 28 -6.95 0.95 1.95
CA LEU A 28 -7.46 2.32 1.82
C LEU A 28 -8.30 2.48 0.55
N MET A 29 -7.84 1.96 -0.58
CA MET A 29 -8.60 2.05 -1.84
C MET A 29 -9.95 1.31 -1.77
N LEU A 30 -10.02 0.19 -1.04
CA LEU A 30 -11.25 -0.56 -0.83
C LEU A 30 -12.23 0.14 0.11
N GLU A 31 -11.74 0.65 1.24
CA GLU A 31 -12.56 1.08 2.37
C GLU A 31 -13.09 2.51 2.20
N ARG A 32 -12.38 3.37 1.47
CA ARG A 32 -12.81 4.76 1.19
C ARG A 32 -14.21 4.84 0.57
N LYS A 33 -14.63 3.85 -0.21
CA LYS A 33 -15.99 3.80 -0.80
C LYS A 33 -17.12 3.83 0.25
N LYS A 34 -16.84 3.49 1.51
CA LYS A 34 -17.80 3.59 2.63
C LYS A 34 -18.26 5.02 2.90
N PHE A 35 -17.46 6.03 2.52
CA PHE A 35 -17.75 7.45 2.78
C PHE A 35 -18.46 8.16 1.61
N GLY A 36 -18.98 7.41 0.64
CA GLY A 36 -19.71 7.97 -0.50
C GLY A 36 -18.89 9.03 -1.25
N PRO A 37 -19.48 10.20 -1.59
CA PRO A 37 -18.78 11.28 -2.29
C PRO A 37 -17.56 11.87 -1.57
N MET A 38 -17.43 11.69 -0.24
CA MET A 38 -16.23 12.11 0.49
C MET A 38 -15.06 11.13 0.31
N GLY A 39 -15.36 9.87 0.01
CA GLY A 39 -14.36 8.85 -0.25
C GLY A 39 -13.89 8.85 -1.69
N TYR A 40 -14.86 8.78 -2.61
CA TYR A 40 -14.66 8.81 -4.06
C TYR A 40 -15.80 9.55 -4.77
N ASN A 41 -15.47 10.20 -5.88
CA ASN A 41 -16.47 10.77 -6.77
C ASN A 41 -17.24 9.68 -7.54
N MET A 42 -16.58 8.56 -7.87
CA MET A 42 -17.18 7.43 -8.59
C MET A 42 -16.94 6.08 -7.89
N LYS A 43 -17.65 5.02 -8.31
CA LYS A 43 -17.45 3.67 -7.77
C LYS A 43 -16.49 2.88 -8.64
N TYR A 44 -15.40 2.40 -8.03
CA TYR A 44 -14.37 1.61 -8.71
C TYR A 44 -14.39 0.15 -8.25
N PRO A 45 -14.24 -0.82 -9.17
CA PRO A 45 -14.30 -2.25 -8.85
C PRO A 45 -12.94 -2.81 -8.41
N PHE A 46 -12.23 -2.13 -7.50
CA PHE A 46 -10.95 -2.64 -6.98
C PHE A 46 -11.13 -4.03 -6.36
N SER A 47 -10.17 -4.91 -6.64
CA SER A 47 -10.24 -6.33 -6.36
C SER A 47 -8.93 -6.86 -5.80
N ALA A 48 -8.97 -8.05 -5.18
CA ALA A 48 -7.76 -8.73 -4.73
C ALA A 48 -6.77 -9.04 -5.89
N GLY A 49 -7.26 -9.07 -7.14
CA GLY A 49 -6.43 -9.23 -8.33
C GLY A 49 -5.47 -8.05 -8.50
N ASP A 50 -5.94 -6.81 -8.28
CA ASP A 50 -5.11 -5.61 -8.41
C ASP A 50 -3.95 -5.63 -7.42
N LEU A 51 -4.20 -6.07 -6.17
CA LEU A 51 -3.17 -6.24 -5.15
C LEU A 51 -2.20 -7.37 -5.50
N ARG A 52 -2.71 -8.54 -5.89
CA ARG A 52 -1.88 -9.70 -6.25
C ARG A 52 -0.94 -9.39 -7.42
N ASP A 53 -1.48 -8.80 -8.48
CA ASP A 53 -0.71 -8.52 -9.68
C ASP A 53 0.29 -7.36 -9.42
N SER A 54 -0.05 -6.39 -8.57
CA SER A 54 0.88 -5.35 -8.12
C SER A 54 2.03 -5.94 -7.30
N ALA A 55 1.76 -6.90 -6.41
CA ALA A 55 2.79 -7.62 -5.68
C ALA A 55 3.69 -8.44 -6.61
N GLN A 56 3.14 -9.05 -7.67
CA GLN A 56 3.96 -9.75 -8.66
C GLN A 56 4.89 -8.78 -9.40
N VAL A 57 4.42 -7.58 -9.76
CA VAL A 57 5.28 -6.54 -10.34
C VAL A 57 6.40 -6.18 -9.37
N LEU A 58 6.09 -5.97 -8.08
CA LEU A 58 7.07 -5.67 -7.04
C LEU A 58 8.16 -6.74 -6.98
N TYR A 59 7.78 -8.01 -6.94
CA TYR A 59 8.72 -9.14 -6.91
C TYR A 59 9.60 -9.16 -8.15
N ASN A 60 9.02 -9.05 -9.34
CA ASN A 60 9.78 -9.04 -10.59
C ASN A 60 10.76 -7.86 -10.66
N TYR A 61 10.37 -6.68 -10.18
CA TYR A 61 11.22 -5.48 -10.20
C TYR A 61 12.40 -5.57 -9.23
N LEU A 62 12.20 -6.15 -8.04
CA LEU A 62 13.22 -6.17 -7.00
C LEU A 62 14.07 -7.45 -7.00
N GLU A 63 13.56 -8.58 -7.46
CA GLU A 63 14.35 -9.82 -7.59
C GLU A 63 15.26 -9.79 -8.82
N GLY A 64 14.84 -9.12 -9.90
CA GLY A 64 15.63 -8.98 -11.12
C GLY A 64 16.69 -7.87 -11.06
N SER A 65 16.65 -7.01 -10.04
CA SER A 65 17.49 -5.82 -9.96
C SER A 65 18.57 -5.97 -8.89
N SER A 66 19.83 -6.08 -9.32
CA SER A 66 20.99 -6.00 -8.41
C SER A 66 21.26 -4.59 -7.88
N SER A 67 20.36 -3.63 -8.17
CA SER A 67 20.48 -2.23 -7.74
C SER A 67 20.17 -2.08 -6.27
N VAL A 68 21.00 -1.31 -5.57
CA VAL A 68 20.76 -0.92 -4.17
C VAL A 68 19.54 0.02 -4.05
N LYS A 69 19.26 0.79 -5.11
CA LYS A 69 18.23 1.83 -5.14
C LYS A 69 16.90 1.30 -5.69
N ILE A 70 15.81 1.61 -4.98
CA ILE A 70 14.45 1.26 -5.37
C ILE A 70 13.93 2.25 -6.42
N PRO A 71 13.38 1.78 -7.56
CA PRO A 71 12.85 2.63 -8.60
C PRO A 71 11.43 3.11 -8.25
N TRP A 72 11.34 4.03 -7.29
CA TRP A 72 10.05 4.48 -6.76
C TRP A 72 9.13 5.11 -7.81
N ASP A 73 9.68 5.86 -8.77
CA ASP A 73 8.90 6.46 -9.85
C ASP A 73 8.18 5.40 -10.69
N ASP A 74 8.89 4.32 -11.05
CA ASP A 74 8.33 3.21 -11.82
C ASP A 74 7.25 2.47 -11.02
N LEU A 75 7.50 2.19 -9.74
CA LEU A 75 6.52 1.54 -8.86
C LEU A 75 5.25 2.39 -8.70
N ARG A 76 5.40 3.70 -8.46
CA ARG A 76 4.27 4.63 -8.35
C ARG A 76 3.49 4.71 -9.65
N TYR A 77 4.18 4.79 -10.80
CA TYR A 77 3.53 4.82 -12.10
C TYR A 77 2.77 3.53 -12.38
N ILE A 78 3.39 2.37 -12.17
CA ILE A 78 2.73 1.09 -12.44
C ILE A 78 1.53 0.90 -11.52
N PHE A 79 1.68 1.08 -10.20
CA PHE A 79 0.55 0.91 -9.28
C PHE A 79 -0.53 1.97 -9.51
N GLY A 80 -0.13 3.23 -9.71
CA GLY A 80 -1.03 4.38 -9.79
C GLY A 80 -1.76 4.50 -11.12
N GLU A 81 -1.06 4.41 -12.24
CA GLU A 81 -1.63 4.63 -13.56
C GLU A 81 -2.09 3.33 -14.24
N ILE A 82 -1.40 2.22 -14.00
CA ILE A 82 -1.70 0.94 -14.68
C ILE A 82 -2.65 0.09 -13.83
N MET A 83 -2.24 -0.27 -12.60
CA MET A 83 -2.97 -1.26 -11.79
C MET A 83 -4.28 -0.68 -11.24
N TYR A 84 -4.21 0.40 -10.47
CA TYR A 84 -5.40 1.05 -9.90
C TYR A 84 -5.98 2.10 -10.84
N GLY A 85 -5.11 2.87 -11.51
CA GLY A 85 -5.52 3.95 -12.42
C GLY A 85 -6.25 3.48 -13.67
N GLY A 86 -6.11 2.21 -14.06
CA GLY A 86 -6.92 1.59 -15.12
C GLY A 86 -8.41 1.52 -14.79
N HIS A 87 -8.78 1.55 -13.50
CA HIS A 87 -10.17 1.62 -13.04
C HIS A 87 -10.68 3.05 -12.87
N ILE A 88 -9.78 3.99 -12.57
CA ILE A 88 -10.14 5.35 -12.15
C ILE A 88 -10.41 6.24 -13.36
N VAL A 89 -11.62 6.77 -13.44
CA VAL A 89 -12.07 7.63 -14.55
C VAL A 89 -12.21 9.11 -14.17
N ASP A 90 -12.28 9.43 -12.87
CA ASP A 90 -12.35 10.80 -12.36
C ASP A 90 -10.95 11.34 -12.02
N ASP A 91 -10.65 12.56 -12.45
CA ASP A 91 -9.32 13.17 -12.28
C ASP A 91 -8.98 13.48 -10.82
N TRP A 92 -9.97 13.80 -9.98
CA TRP A 92 -9.73 14.06 -8.55
C TRP A 92 -9.48 12.76 -7.79
N ASP A 93 -10.22 11.71 -8.11
CA ASP A 93 -9.98 10.37 -7.57
C ASP A 93 -8.60 9.84 -8.00
N ARG A 94 -8.16 10.12 -9.25
CA ARG A 94 -6.81 9.76 -9.73
C ARG A 94 -5.73 10.51 -8.97
N ARG A 95 -5.89 11.82 -8.78
CA ARG A 95 -4.97 12.63 -7.96
C ARG A 95 -4.89 12.11 -6.53
N MET A 96 -6.00 11.71 -5.94
CA MET A 96 -6.02 11.14 -4.59
C MET A 96 -5.23 9.83 -4.51
N CYS A 97 -5.44 8.91 -5.46
CA CYS A 97 -4.67 7.67 -5.59
C CYS A 97 -3.16 7.97 -5.68
N GLU A 98 -2.78 8.91 -6.55
CA GLU A 98 -1.40 9.37 -6.73
C GLU A 98 -0.80 9.93 -5.44
N LYS A 99 -1.58 10.69 -4.64
CA LYS A 99 -1.09 11.25 -3.36
C LYS A 99 -0.78 10.18 -2.32
N TYR A 100 -1.60 9.14 -2.20
CA TYR A 100 -1.27 8.03 -1.31
C TYR A 100 -0.02 7.27 -1.77
N LEU A 101 0.11 7.00 -3.07
CA LEU A 101 1.30 6.31 -3.58
C LEU A 101 2.57 7.13 -3.40
N ASN A 102 2.52 8.45 -3.63
CA ASN A 102 3.64 9.34 -3.35
C ASN A 102 4.03 9.35 -1.86
N TYR A 103 3.05 9.22 -0.97
CA TYR A 103 3.31 9.20 0.46
C TYR A 103 3.91 7.86 0.93
N PHE A 104 3.34 6.73 0.50
CA PHE A 104 3.79 5.40 0.94
C PHE A 104 5.04 4.91 0.23
N MET A 105 5.17 5.11 -1.08
CA MET A 105 6.22 4.49 -1.90
C MET A 105 7.43 5.40 -1.99
N LYS A 106 8.17 5.54 -0.88
CA LYS A 106 9.37 6.38 -0.73
C LYS A 106 10.38 5.75 0.23
N ASP A 107 11.62 6.24 0.24
CA ASP A 107 12.72 5.63 0.99
C ASP A 107 12.44 5.53 2.50
N GLU A 108 11.71 6.48 3.08
CA GLU A 108 11.36 6.46 4.52
C GLU A 108 10.51 5.24 4.92
N LEU A 109 9.81 4.62 3.97
CA LEU A 109 9.10 3.35 4.21
C LEU A 109 10.04 2.21 4.62
N LEU A 110 11.29 2.24 4.16
CA LEU A 110 12.24 1.16 4.42
C LEU A 110 12.74 1.17 5.87
N ASP A 111 12.61 2.29 6.56
CA ASP A 111 12.97 2.46 7.96
C ASP A 111 11.72 2.40 8.85
N GLU A 112 10.93 3.49 8.89
CA GLU A 112 9.69 3.57 9.65
C GLU A 112 8.82 4.70 9.07
N LEU A 113 7.57 4.39 8.72
CA LEU A 113 6.63 5.34 8.14
C LEU A 113 5.29 5.32 8.88
N GLU A 114 4.72 6.50 9.09
CA GLU A 114 3.36 6.65 9.62
C GLU A 114 2.36 6.13 8.59
N MET A 115 1.55 5.13 8.95
CA MET A 115 0.56 4.51 8.06
C MET A 115 -0.76 5.30 8.02
N VAL A 116 -0.92 6.31 8.88
CA VAL A 116 -2.08 7.20 8.91
C VAL A 116 -1.66 8.67 8.61
N PRO A 117 -1.31 8.99 7.35
CA PRO A 117 -0.72 10.28 6.97
C PRO A 117 -1.55 11.52 7.30
N TYR A 118 -2.89 11.42 7.28
CA TYR A 118 -3.78 12.57 7.23
C TYR A 118 -4.60 12.77 8.52
N ALA A 119 -4.14 12.18 9.63
CA ALA A 119 -4.84 12.27 10.92
C ALA A 119 -4.47 13.50 11.77
N ASP A 120 -3.60 14.40 11.30
CA ASP A 120 -3.11 15.58 12.06
C ASP A 120 -2.61 15.24 13.48
N GLY A 121 -1.94 14.09 13.64
CA GLY A 121 -1.43 13.61 14.92
C GLY A 121 -2.49 13.09 15.91
N LYS A 122 -3.76 13.03 15.51
CA LYS A 122 -4.85 12.47 16.35
C LYS A 122 -4.86 10.94 16.35
N LEU A 123 -4.26 10.34 15.34
CA LEU A 123 -4.12 8.91 15.17
C LEU A 123 -2.71 8.64 14.63
N SER A 124 -2.06 7.62 15.16
CA SER A 124 -0.73 7.21 14.71
C SER A 124 -0.66 5.69 14.73
N TRP A 125 -0.14 5.12 13.65
CA TRP A 125 0.12 3.70 13.53
C TRP A 125 1.27 3.51 12.55
N MET A 126 2.45 3.13 13.06
CA MET A 126 3.66 3.04 12.24
C MET A 126 3.72 1.73 11.45
N SER A 127 4.50 1.72 10.36
CA SER A 127 4.85 0.51 9.63
C SER A 127 5.63 -0.47 10.51
N PRO A 128 5.37 -1.78 10.44
CA PRO A 128 6.14 -2.77 11.17
C PRO A 128 7.57 -2.89 10.62
N GLN A 129 8.53 -3.10 11.51
CA GLN A 129 9.89 -3.45 11.12
C GLN A 129 9.94 -4.81 10.42
N PRO A 130 10.79 -4.98 9.37
CA PRO A 130 10.93 -6.24 8.66
C PRO A 130 11.20 -7.44 9.56
N GLY A 131 10.38 -8.49 9.43
CA GLY A 131 10.53 -9.71 10.23
C GLY A 131 9.84 -10.94 9.63
N PRO A 132 9.59 -11.98 10.46
CA PRO A 132 8.82 -13.14 10.08
C PRO A 132 7.36 -12.79 9.79
N HIS A 133 6.66 -13.64 9.02
CA HIS A 133 5.26 -13.41 8.66
C HIS A 133 4.35 -13.13 9.87
N GLU A 134 4.53 -13.88 10.96
CA GLU A 134 3.72 -13.74 12.18
C GLU A 134 3.75 -12.33 12.77
N ARG A 135 4.90 -11.66 12.71
CA ARG A 135 5.07 -10.29 13.23
C ARG A 135 4.12 -9.30 12.58
N TYR A 136 3.83 -9.49 11.29
CA TYR A 136 2.91 -8.61 10.56
C TYR A 136 1.47 -8.84 10.96
N LEU A 137 1.09 -10.10 11.21
CA LEU A 137 -0.23 -10.43 11.74
C LEU A 137 -0.43 -9.82 13.13
N GLU A 138 0.54 -10.04 14.03
CA GLU A 138 0.54 -9.43 15.36
C GLU A 138 0.47 -7.90 15.29
N HIS A 139 1.21 -7.28 14.37
CA HIS A 139 1.19 -5.83 14.17
C HIS A 139 -0.18 -5.32 13.67
N ILE A 140 -0.84 -6.05 12.78
CA ILE A 140 -2.19 -5.71 12.31
C ILE A 140 -3.20 -5.73 13.47
N GLU A 141 -3.07 -6.66 14.42
CA GLU A 141 -3.93 -6.69 15.62
C GLU A 141 -3.71 -5.49 16.56
N THR A 142 -2.59 -4.76 16.42
CA THR A 142 -2.36 -3.49 17.14
C THR A 142 -3.00 -2.27 16.48
N MET A 143 -3.60 -2.43 15.30
CA MET A 143 -4.19 -1.34 14.55
C MET A 143 -5.28 -0.64 15.37
N PRO A 144 -5.31 0.70 15.40
CA PRO A 144 -6.37 1.43 16.08
C PRO A 144 -7.76 1.09 15.52
N PRO A 145 -8.83 1.30 16.32
CA PRO A 145 -10.21 1.12 15.85
C PRO A 145 -10.52 1.92 14.58
N GLU A 146 -11.35 1.36 13.71
CA GLU A 146 -11.76 2.01 12.45
C GLU A 146 -12.24 3.44 12.70
N SER A 147 -11.68 4.38 11.93
CA SER A 147 -11.93 5.81 12.06
C SER A 147 -11.85 6.46 10.68
N PRO A 148 -12.68 7.49 10.39
CA PRO A 148 -12.50 8.30 9.18
C PRO A 148 -11.10 8.90 9.05
N LEU A 149 -10.37 9.05 10.16
CA LEU A 149 -8.99 9.57 10.18
C LEU A 149 -7.98 8.67 9.46
N PHE A 150 -8.33 7.42 9.15
CA PHE A 150 -7.51 6.55 8.30
C PHE A 150 -7.45 7.01 6.84
N PHE A 151 -8.38 7.87 6.41
CA PHE A 151 -8.63 8.20 5.01
C PHE A 151 -8.37 9.69 4.71
#